data_AF-A0A0F9NWA2-F1
#
_entry.id   AF-A0A0F9NWA2-F1
#
_cell.length_a   1.000
_cell.length_b   1.000
_cell.length_c   1.000
_cell.angle_alpha   90.00
_cell.angle_beta   90.00
_cell.angle_gamma   90.00
#
_symmetry.space_group_name_H-M   'P 1'
#
loop_
_entity.id
_entity.type
_entity.pdbx_description
1 polymer ?
#
loop_
_entity_poly.entity_id
_entity_poly.type
_entity_poly.pdbx_seq_one_letter_code
_entity_poly.pdbx_strand_id
1 'polypeptide(L)' 'MIAIYGLTDIGKRLARSTNTPNTIDWRVVHHLDKMKRSTPEQMAEYCGTSLGQMSATLRKLKSRRIVAEETGGLE' A
#
# COMPACT_ATOMS: atom_id res chain seq x y z
N MET A 1 -14.98 7.52 8.48
CA MET A 1 -14.22 6.26 8.59
C MET A 1 -13.03 6.36 7.65
N ILE A 2 -11.81 6.37 8.17
CA ILE A 2 -10.59 6.52 7.36
C ILE A 2 -10.09 5.11 7.02
N ALA A 3 -9.94 4.81 5.73
CA ALA A 3 -9.36 3.53 5.30
C ALA A 3 -7.86 3.55 5.53
N ILE A 4 -7.37 2.62 6.34
CA ILE A 4 -5.95 2.42 6.61
C ILE A 4 -5.54 1.12 5.92
N TYR A 5 -4.36 1.10 5.32
CA TYR A 5 -3.85 -0.08 4.63
C TYR A 5 -2.55 -0.53 5.27
N GLY A 6 -2.34 -1.83 5.32
CA GLY A 6 -1.13 -2.49 5.80
C GLY A 6 -0.68 -3.62 4.88
N LEU A 7 0.58 -4.05 5.01
CA LEU A 7 1.08 -5.22 4.29
C LEU A 7 0.63 -6.53 4.94
N THR A 8 0.21 -7.48 4.11
CA THR A 8 0.07 -8.89 4.50
C THR A 8 1.44 -9.58 4.55
N ASP A 9 1.50 -10.83 5.01
CA ASP A 9 2.72 -11.64 4.91
C ASP A 9 3.26 -11.77 3.48
N ILE A 10 2.37 -11.84 2.48
CA ILE A 10 2.75 -11.86 1.07
C ILE A 10 3.38 -10.52 0.68
N GLY A 11 2.76 -9.40 1.07
CA GLY A 11 3.30 -8.07 0.83
C GLY A 11 4.65 -7.82 1.49
N LYS A 12 4.84 -8.29 2.72
CA LYS A 12 6.13 -8.20 3.44
C LYS A 12 7.24 -9.02 2.78
N ARG A 13 6.91 -10.15 2.14
CA ARG A 13 7.88 -10.92 1.34
C ARG A 13 8.23 -10.20 0.04
N LEU A 14 7.24 -9.60 -0.62
CA LEU A 14 7.46 -8.80 -1.84
C LEU A 14 8.28 -7.54 -1.57
N ALA A 15 8.03 -6.83 -0.47
CA ALA A 15 8.81 -5.66 -0.06
C ALA A 15 10.29 -5.98 0.14
N ARG A 16 10.58 -7.20 0.61
CA ARG A 16 11.94 -7.71 0.85
C ARG A 16 12.57 -8.38 -0.37
N SER A 17 11.85 -8.49 -1.47
CA SER A 17 12.38 -9.07 -2.71
C SER A 17 13.31 -8.07 -3.38
N THR A 18 14.49 -8.54 -3.82
CA THR A 18 15.50 -7.73 -4.53
C THR A 18 15.08 -7.29 -5.92
N ASN A 19 13.92 -7.73 -6.40
CA ASN A 19 13.35 -7.28 -7.65
C ASN A 19 12.65 -5.95 -7.40
N THR A 20 13.31 -4.86 -7.80
CA THR A 20 12.85 -3.46 -7.62
C THR A 20 12.32 -2.88 -8.93
N PRO A 21 11.16 -3.34 -9.44
CA PRO A 21 10.54 -2.66 -10.56
C PRO A 21 10.12 -1.25 -10.08
N ASN A 22 10.61 -0.19 -10.73
CA ASN A 22 10.27 1.21 -10.43
C ASN A 22 8.81 1.53 -10.81
N THR A 23 7.89 0.83 -10.17
CA THR A 23 6.45 0.85 -10.40
C THR A 23 5.75 1.42 -9.17
N ILE A 24 4.56 1.99 -9.37
CA ILE A 24 3.74 2.53 -8.27
C ILE A 24 3.42 1.41 -7.27
N ASP A 25 3.12 0.20 -7.75
CA ASP A 25 2.90 -1.00 -6.91
C ASP A 25 4.06 -1.23 -5.92
N TRP A 26 5.31 -1.18 -6.40
CA TRP A 26 6.50 -1.38 -5.57
C TRP A 26 6.68 -0.24 -4.56
N ARG A 27 6.51 1.02 -4.98
CA ARG A 27 6.64 2.18 -4.08
C ARG A 27 5.62 2.12 -2.94
N VAL A 28 4.38 1.73 -3.24
CA VAL A 28 3.32 1.54 -2.24
C VAL A 28 3.70 0.44 -1.26
N VAL A 29 4.14 -0.71 -1.75
CA VAL A 29 4.54 -1.84 -0.90
C VAL A 29 5.73 -1.46 -0.01
N HIS A 30 6.74 -0.78 -0.55
CA HIS A 30 7.92 -0.38 0.21
C HIS A 30 7.60 0.72 1.25
N HIS A 31 6.72 1.66 0.90
CA HIS A 31 6.22 2.67 1.84
C HIS A 31 5.49 2.02 3.02
N LEU A 32 4.60 1.07 2.73
CA LEU A 32 3.87 0.32 3.76
C LEU A 32 4.78 -0.57 4.61
N ASP A 33 5.87 -1.12 4.06
CA ASP A 33 6.84 -1.88 4.86
C ASP A 33 7.54 -0.99 5.90
N LYS A 34 7.88 0.24 5.50
CA LYS A 34 8.50 1.25 6.37
C LYS A 34 7.55 1.81 7.41
N MET A 35 6.35 2.23 7.01
CA MET A 35 5.35 2.90 7.87
C MET A 35 4.47 1.93 8.65
N LYS A 36 4.46 0.64 8.28
CA LYS A 36 3.54 -0.42 8.73
C LYS A 36 2.08 -0.20 8.33
N ARG A 37 1.57 1.02 8.47
CA ARG A 37 0.21 1.45 8.14
C ARG A 37 0.22 2.85 7.50
N SER A 38 -0.62 3.07 6.50
CA SER A 38 -0.81 4.41 5.90
C SER A 38 -2.18 4.55 5.23
N THR A 39 -2.62 5.79 5.07
CA THR A 39 -3.83 6.12 4.31
C THR A 39 -3.52 6.21 2.82
N PRO A 40 -4.51 6.02 1.93
CA PRO A 40 -4.32 6.20 0.49
C PRO A 40 -3.84 7.60 0.11
N GLU A 41 -4.21 8.63 0.87
CA GLU A 41 -3.77 10.01 0.63
C GLU A 41 -2.27 10.18 0.91
N GLN A 42 -1.79 9.69 2.06
CA GLN A 42 -0.36 9.72 2.39
C GLN A 42 0.48 8.94 1.38
N MET A 43 -0.03 7.80 0.90
CA MET A 43 0.65 7.02 -0.13
C MET A 43 0.69 7.75 -1.47
N ALA A 44 -0.40 8.43 -1.83
CA ALA A 44 -0.52 9.16 -3.08
C ALA A 44 0.48 10.33 -3.11
N GLU A 45 0.58 11.07 -2.00
CA GLU A 45 1.56 12.14 -1.81
C GLU A 45 2.99 11.60 -1.89
N TYR A 46 3.30 10.51 -1.16
CA TYR A 46 4.63 9.89 -1.18
C TYR A 46 5.03 9.36 -2.56
N CYS A 47 4.09 8.73 -3.29
CA CYS A 47 4.36 8.19 -4.62
C CYS A 47 4.34 9.25 -5.72
N GLY A 48 3.90 10.49 -5.44
CA GLY A 48 3.72 11.54 -6.43
C GLY A 48 2.63 11.19 -7.45
N THR A 49 1.50 10.64 -7.01
CA THR A 49 0.40 10.22 -7.87
C THR A 49 -0.94 10.73 -7.37
N SER A 50 -1.97 10.71 -8.23
CA SER A 50 -3.32 11.12 -7.85
C SER A 50 -4.02 10.05 -7.01
N LEU A 51 -4.91 10.47 -6.11
CA LEU A 51 -5.69 9.56 -5.26
C LEU A 51 -6.49 8.51 -6.06
N GLY A 52 -6.97 8.86 -7.26
CA GLY A 52 -7.64 7.92 -8.16
C GLY A 52 -6.74 6.78 -8.65
N GLN A 53 -5.51 7.10 -9.05
CA GLN A 53 -4.49 6.11 -9.45
C GLN A 53 -4.05 5.25 -8.25
N MET A 54 -3.90 5.87 -7.09
CA MET A 54 -3.59 5.16 -5.85
C MET A 54 -4.72 4.19 -5.47
N SER A 55 -5.98 4.60 -5.58
CA SER A 55 -7.13 3.75 -5.30
C SER A 55 -7.19 2.54 -6.25
N ALA A 56 -6.92 2.74 -7.54
CA ALA A 56 -6.82 1.64 -8.51
C ALA A 56 -5.66 0.69 -8.17
N THR A 57 -4.51 1.23 -7.76
CA THR A 57 -3.32 0.46 -7.35
C THR A 57 -3.62 -0.37 -6.09
N LEU A 58 -4.19 0.24 -5.05
CA LEU A 58 -4.58 -0.44 -3.82
C LEU A 58 -5.60 -1.54 -4.09
N ARG A 59 -6.58 -1.31 -4.98
CA ARG A 59 -7.55 -2.33 -5.40
C ARG A 59 -6.85 -3.54 -6.05
N LYS A 60 -5.89 -3.29 -6.93
CA LYS A 60 -5.07 -4.34 -7.58
C LYS A 60 -4.23 -5.10 -6.55
N LEU A 61 -3.54 -4.40 -5.65
CA LEU A 61 -2.72 -5.00 -4.60
C LEU A 61 -3.57 -5.80 -3.59
N LYS A 62 -4.77 -5.32 -3.25
CA LYS A 62 -5.74 -6.02 -2.38
C LYS A 62 -6.24 -7.30 -3.03
N SER A 63 -6.59 -7.26 -4.32
CA SER A 63 -6.99 -8.44 -5.10
C SER A 63 -5.89 -9.53 -5.11
N ARG A 64 -4.62 -9.10 -5.16
CA ARG A 64 -3.45 -9.99 -5.07
C ARG A 64 -3.07 -10.39 -3.63
N ARG A 65 -3.85 -10.00 -2.63
CA ARG A 65 -3.58 -10.23 -1.20
C ARG A 65 -2.24 -9.68 -0.73
N ILE A 66 -1.72 -8.63 -1.37
CA ILE A 66 -0.44 -7.98 -1.03
C ILE A 66 -0.66 -6.96 0.10
N VAL A 67 -1.75 -6.20 0.01
CA VAL A 67 -2.18 -5.24 1.03
C VAL A 67 -3.53 -5.68 1.60
N ALA A 68 -3.75 -5.36 2.86
CA ALA A 68 -5.04 -5.48 3.52
C ALA A 68 -5.53 -4.08 3.91
N GLU A 69 -6.83 -3.88 3.75
CA GLU A 69 -7.51 -2.70 4.28
C GLU A 69 -7.92 -3.02 5.71
N GLU A 70 -7.39 -2.26 6.66
CA GLU A 70 -7.83 -2.25 8.03
C GLU A 70 -8.80 -1.07 8.17
N THR A 71 -10.06 -1.38 8.46
CA THR A 71 -11.00 -0.34 8.86
C THR A 71 -10.56 0.15 10.23
N GLY A 72 -9.93 1.33 10.29
CA GLY A 72 -9.61 1.98 11.55
C GLY A 72 -10.91 2.37 12.24
N GLY A 73 -11.40 1.49 13.13
CA GLY A 73 -12.21 1.90 14.26
C GLY A 73 -11.30 2.71 15.17
N LEU A 74 -11.58 4.00 15.32
CA LEU A 74 -11.12 4.75 16.48
C LEU A 74 -11.86 4.14 17.67
N GLU A 75 -11.24 3.16 18.33
CA GLU A 75 -11.55 2.79 19.71
C GLU A 75 -10.38 3.23 20.60
#